data_AF-A0A8T5LLE1-F1
#
_entry.id   AF-A0A8T5LLE1-F1
#
_cell.length_a   1.000
_cell.length_b   1.000
_cell.length_c   1.000
_cell.angle_alpha   90.00
_cell.angle_beta   90.00
_cell.angle_gamma   90.00
#
_symmetry.space_group_name_H-M   'P 1'
#
loop_
_entity.id
_entity.type
_entity.pdbx_description
1 polymer ?
#
loop_
_entity_poly.entity_id
_entity_poly.type
_entity_poly.pdbx_seq_one_letter_code
_entity_poly.pdbx_strand_id
1 'polypeptide(L)'
;MSTTLSGIEVVKMDFRKITVSIPENLYREGMDLIKSGLFSNFSDLIRSGIREEFKELRPVIEDFHERAIYSDKELIAGVKQSMKEAKAGKGKVLKSDKEMDEYFEAL
;
A
#
# COMPACT_ATOMS: atom_id res chain seq x y z
N MET A 1 12.86 -13.39 -17.77
CA MET A 1 14.04 -14.23 -18.06
C MET A 1 15.26 -13.34 -17.99
N SER A 2 16.12 -13.55 -16.99
CA SER A 2 17.37 -12.82 -16.78
C SER A 2 18.49 -13.55 -17.52
N THR A 3 19.23 -12.85 -18.37
CA THR A 3 20.39 -13.42 -19.07
C THR A 3 21.64 -12.88 -18.39
N THR A 4 22.33 -13.74 -17.65
CA THR A 4 23.60 -13.41 -16.99
C THR A 4 24.75 -13.42 -18.00
N LEU A 5 25.31 -12.24 -18.28
CA LEU A 5 26.66 -12.10 -18.82
C LEU A 5 27.55 -11.58 -17.67
N SER A 6 28.51 -12.41 -17.25
CA SER A 6 29.65 -12.05 -16.38
C SER A 6 29.33 -11.18 -15.16
N GLY A 7 28.56 -11.69 -14.19
CA GLY A 7 28.49 -11.13 -12.84
C GLY A 7 27.79 -9.77 -12.69
N ILE A 8 27.16 -9.26 -13.75
CA ILE A 8 26.34 -8.04 -13.70
C ILE A 8 24.88 -8.46 -13.86
N GLU A 9 24.07 -8.26 -12.82
CA GLU A 9 22.62 -8.37 -12.93
C GLU A 9 22.11 -7.22 -13.79
N VAL A 10 21.85 -7.49 -15.07
CA VAL A 10 21.14 -6.57 -15.94
C VAL A 10 19.65 -6.64 -15.58
N VAL A 11 19.23 -5.78 -14.65
CA VAL A 11 17.81 -5.59 -14.35
C VAL A 11 17.12 -5.08 -15.60
N LYS A 12 16.32 -5.94 -16.24
CA LYS A 12 15.50 -5.57 -17.40
C LYS A 12 14.41 -4.61 -16.91
N MET A 13 14.63 -3.32 -17.10
CA MET A 13 13.70 -2.29 -16.67
C MET A 13 12.65 -2.08 -17.77
N ASP A 14 11.39 -2.39 -17.48
CA ASP A 14 10.29 -2.18 -18.41
C ASP A 14 9.88 -0.70 -18.41
N PHE A 15 9.95 -0.07 -19.58
CA PHE A 15 9.57 1.33 -19.76
C PHE A 15 8.16 1.43 -20.35
N ARG A 16 7.31 2.26 -19.74
CA ARG A 16 6.03 2.68 -20.32
C ARG A 16 6.09 4.15 -20.71
N LYS A 17 5.61 4.47 -21.91
CA LYS A 17 5.49 5.85 -22.38
C LYS A 17 4.15 6.42 -21.94
N ILE A 18 4.20 7.61 -21.36
CA ILE A 18 3.00 8.39 -21.02
C ILE A 18 3.00 9.70 -21.80
N THR A 19 1.81 10.19 -22.13
CA THR A 19 1.60 11.52 -22.70
C THR A 19 0.67 12.26 -21.77
N VAL A 20 1.07 13.45 -21.35
CA VAL A 20 0.31 14.29 -20.41
C VAL A 20 0.14 15.68 -21.01
N SER A 21 -1.03 16.26 -20.83
CA SER A 21 -1.30 17.67 -21.14
C SER A 21 -1.14 18.47 -19.86
N ILE A 22 -0.36 19.55 -19.94
CA ILE A 22 0.00 20.36 -18.77
C ILE A 22 -0.32 21.82 -19.10
N PRO A 23 -0.89 22.59 -18.16
CA PRO A 23 -1.04 24.03 -18.30
C PRO A 23 0.28 24.73 -18.65
N GLU A 24 0.21 25.76 -19.50
CA GLU A 24 1.39 26.44 -20.01
C GLU A 24 2.24 27.08 -18.89
N ASN A 25 1.60 27.63 -17.87
CA ASN A 25 2.30 28.23 -16.72
C ASN A 25 3.16 27.19 -15.99
N LEU A 26 2.63 26.00 -15.73
CA LEU A 26 3.38 24.91 -15.08
C LEU A 26 4.52 24.40 -15.96
N TYR A 27 4.30 24.35 -17.28
CA TYR A 27 5.36 24.00 -18.21
C TYR A 27 6.51 25.03 -18.16
N ARG A 28 6.19 26.33 -18.14
CA ARG A 28 7.19 27.41 -18.04
C ARG A 28 7.98 27.32 -16.74
N GLU A 29 7.29 27.18 -15.60
CA GLU A 29 7.94 27.00 -14.29
C GLU A 29 8.87 25.78 -14.29
N GLY A 30 8.42 24.65 -14.82
CA GLY A 30 9.24 23.45 -14.95
C GLY A 30 10.47 23.64 -15.85
N MET A 31 10.34 24.42 -16.92
CA MET A 31 11.47 24.76 -17.80
C MET A 31 12.51 25.64 -17.11
N ASP A 32 12.09 26.53 -16.21
CA ASP A 32 13.03 27.36 -15.46
C ASP A 32 13.83 26.52 -14.45
N LEU A 33 13.21 25.50 -13.84
CA LEU A 33 13.92 24.51 -13.02
C LEU A 33 14.97 23.73 -13.83
N ILE A 34 14.65 23.33 -15.07
CA ILE A 34 15.61 22.66 -15.95
C ILE A 34 16.76 23.58 -16.33
N LYS A 35 16.47 24.84 -16.71
CA LYS A 35 17.51 25.83 -17.06
C LYS A 35 18.43 26.14 -15.88
N SER A 36 17.92 26.09 -14.65
CA SER A 36 18.73 26.27 -13.44
C SER A 36 19.64 25.07 -13.13
N GLY A 37 19.50 23.96 -13.86
CA GLY A 37 20.30 22.75 -13.68
C GLY A 37 19.81 21.81 -12.57
N LEU A 38 18.65 22.10 -11.96
CA LEU A 38 18.06 21.24 -10.92
C LEU A 38 17.56 19.90 -11.47
N PHE A 39 17.15 19.87 -12.75
CA PHE A 39 16.70 18.66 -13.42
C PHE A 39 17.34 18.55 -14.80
N SER A 40 17.62 17.32 -15.24
CA SER A 40 18.29 17.08 -16.52
C SER A 40 17.38 17.39 -17.71
N ASN A 41 16.07 17.13 -17.57
CA ASN A 41 15.04 17.41 -18.55
C ASN A 41 13.64 17.31 -17.91
N PHE A 42 12.60 17.59 -18.69
CA PHE A 42 11.22 17.60 -18.19
C PHE A 42 10.72 16.21 -17.76
N SER A 43 11.19 15.13 -18.39
CA SER A 43 10.85 13.78 -17.96
C SER A 43 11.46 13.44 -16.60
N ASP A 44 12.65 13.95 -16.31
CA ASP A 44 13.32 13.79 -15.02
C ASP A 44 12.54 14.47 -13.90
N LEU A 45 12.14 15.74 -14.12
CA LEU A 45 11.27 16.49 -13.22
C LEU A 45 9.96 15.74 -12.92
N ILE A 46 9.25 15.29 -13.95
CA ILE A 46 7.98 14.57 -13.79
C ILE A 46 8.17 13.25 -13.03
N ARG A 47 9.23 12.49 -13.33
CA ARG A 47 9.53 11.25 -12.59
C ARG A 47 9.85 11.52 -11.12
N SER A 48 10.58 12.60 -10.83
CA SER A 48 10.90 13.01 -9.46
C SER A 48 9.64 13.36 -8.68
N GLY A 49 8.76 14.18 -9.28
CA GLY A 49 7.47 14.52 -8.67
C GLY A 49 6.62 13.29 -8.38
N ILE A 50 6.44 12.42 -9.39
CA ILE A 50 5.69 11.15 -9.22
C ILE A 50 6.30 10.28 -8.11
N ARG A 51 7.64 10.21 -8.01
CA ARG A 51 8.31 9.40 -6.98
C ARG A 51 8.10 9.96 -5.58
N GLU A 52 8.14 11.28 -5.41
CA GLU A 52 7.91 11.90 -4.10
C GLU A 52 6.45 11.69 -3.66
N GLU A 53 5.49 11.92 -4.55
CA GLU A 53 4.07 11.63 -4.28
C GLU A 53 3.85 10.17 -3.88
N PHE A 54 4.48 9.21 -4.58
CA PHE A 54 4.40 7.81 -4.18
C PHE A 54 5.02 7.54 -2.82
N LYS A 55 6.15 8.17 -2.51
CA LYS A 55 6.84 7.99 -1.22
C LYS A 55 6.00 8.53 -0.06
N GLU A 56 5.32 9.65 -0.25
CA GLU A 56 4.40 10.22 0.75
C GLU A 56 3.13 9.38 0.91
N LEU A 57 2.59 8.83 -0.18
CA LEU A 57 1.35 8.05 -0.17
C LEU A 57 1.56 6.57 0.17
N ARG A 58 2.79 6.05 0.10
CA ARG A 58 3.10 4.64 0.34
C ARG A 58 2.68 4.14 1.73
N PRO A 59 2.93 4.86 2.84
CA PRO A 59 2.44 4.44 4.17
C PRO A 59 0.91 4.36 4.22
N VAL A 60 0.22 5.24 3.50
CA VAL A 60 -1.25 5.22 3.42
C VAL A 60 -1.72 3.98 2.67
N ILE A 61 -1.11 3.65 1.54
CA ILE A 61 -1.47 2.46 0.75
C ILE A 61 -1.16 1.17 1.53
N GLU A 62 -0.02 1.10 2.23
CA GLU A 62 0.36 -0.05 3.05
C GLU A 62 -0.62 -0.25 4.22
N ASP A 63 -1.02 0.83 4.91
CA ASP A 63 -2.05 0.80 5.96
C ASP A 63 -3.44 0.45 5.41
N PHE A 64 -3.81 0.96 4.23
CA PHE A 64 -5.05 0.55 3.55
C PHE A 64 -5.02 -0.93 3.15
N HIS A 65 -3.88 -1.47 2.72
CA HIS A 65 -3.74 -2.88 2.40
C HIS A 65 -3.74 -3.77 3.64
N GLU A 66 -3.11 -3.38 4.74
CA GLU A 66 -3.23 -4.10 6.02
C GLU A 66 -4.67 -4.11 6.52
N ARG A 67 -5.36 -2.96 6.51
CA ARG A 67 -6.79 -2.89 6.86
C ARG A 67 -7.69 -3.66 5.89
N ALA A 68 -7.33 -3.76 4.61
CA ALA A 68 -8.02 -4.58 3.63
C ALA A 68 -7.70 -6.07 3.81
N ILE A 69 -6.55 -6.46 4.34
CA ILE A 69 -6.27 -7.84 4.77
C ILE A 69 -7.17 -8.21 5.96
N TYR A 70 -7.46 -7.27 6.88
CA TYR A 70 -8.51 -7.47 7.89
C TYR A 70 -9.94 -7.49 7.32
N SER A 71 -10.13 -7.25 6.01
CA SER A 71 -11.39 -7.50 5.31
C SER A 71 -11.51 -8.94 4.80
N ASP A 72 -10.68 -9.86 5.29
CA ASP A 72 -10.75 -11.28 4.95
C ASP A 72 -12.19 -11.77 5.14
N LYS A 73 -12.79 -12.26 4.05
CA LYS A 73 -14.21 -12.65 4.04
C LYS A 73 -14.50 -13.69 5.12
N GLU A 74 -13.50 -14.49 5.47
CA GLU A 74 -13.54 -15.49 6.53
C GLU A 74 -13.59 -14.87 7.94
N LEU A 75 -12.83 -13.80 8.21
CA LEU A 75 -12.93 -13.05 9.47
C LEU A 75 -14.29 -12.35 9.58
N ILE A 76 -14.76 -11.70 8.52
CA ILE A 76 -16.09 -11.07 8.51
C ILE A 76 -17.19 -12.12 8.68
N ALA A 77 -17.06 -13.29 8.06
CA ALA A 77 -17.98 -14.40 8.23
C ALA A 77 -17.94 -14.95 9.66
N GLY A 78 -16.76 -15.13 10.25
CA GLY A 78 -16.55 -15.59 11.62
C GLY A 78 -17.13 -14.62 12.66
N VAL A 79 -16.92 -13.31 12.48
CA VAL A 79 -17.53 -12.28 13.34
C VAL A 79 -19.05 -12.26 13.18
N LYS A 80 -19.57 -12.31 11.95
CA LYS A 80 -21.03 -12.37 11.72
C LYS A 80 -21.66 -13.63 12.33
N GLN A 81 -20.98 -14.77 12.25
CA GLN A 81 -21.43 -16.02 12.84
C GLN A 81 -21.40 -15.93 14.37
N SER A 82 -20.30 -15.44 14.96
CA SER A 82 -20.18 -15.22 16.40
C SER A 82 -21.27 -14.29 16.94
N MET A 83 -21.59 -13.22 16.22
CA MET A 83 -22.68 -12.31 16.59
C MET A 83 -24.06 -12.99 16.49
N LYS A 84 -24.29 -13.87 15.50
CA LYS A 84 -25.54 -14.63 15.38
C LYS A 84 -25.69 -15.65 16.51
N GLU A 85 -24.61 -16.34 16.86
CA GLU A 85 -24.58 -17.32 17.95
C GLU A 85 -24.75 -16.66 19.32
N ALA A 86 -24.13 -15.50 19.54
CA ALA A 86 -24.36 -14.68 20.74
C ALA A 86 -25.83 -14.24 20.87
N LYS A 87 -26.45 -13.76 19.77
CA LYS A 87 -27.88 -13.40 19.74
C LYS A 87 -28.80 -14.61 19.96
N ALA A 88 -28.37 -15.80 19.55
CA ALA A 88 -29.08 -17.05 19.79
C ALA A 88 -28.83 -17.64 21.20
N GLY A 89 -28.09 -16.94 22.06
CA GLY A 89 -27.78 -17.37 23.42
C GLY A 89 -26.76 -18.51 23.51
N LYS A 90 -26.05 -18.81 22.42
CA LYS A 90 -25.05 -19.89 22.35
C LYS A 90 -23.64 -19.44 22.77
N GLY A 91 -23.42 -18.14 22.93
CA GLY A 91 -22.14 -17.59 23.40
C GLY A 91 -21.98 -17.74 24.92
N LYS A 92 -20.83 -18.23 25.37
CA LYS A 92 -20.46 -18.23 26.80
C LYS A 92 -19.92 -16.84 27.16
N VAL A 93 -20.60 -16.13 28.04
CA VAL A 93 -20.09 -14.87 28.60
C VAL A 93 -19.11 -15.21 29.72
N LEU A 94 -17.83 -14.93 29.49
CA LEU A 94 -16.80 -15.00 30.53
C LEU A 94 -16.88 -13.70 31.32
N LYS A 95 -17.09 -13.80 32.63
CA LYS A 95 -17.41 -12.67 33.51
C LYS A 95 -16.22 -12.18 34.32
N SER A 96 -15.10 -12.89 34.27
CA SER A 96 -13.89 -12.53 35.01
C SER A 96 -12.64 -12.94 34.25
N ASP A 97 -11.54 -12.26 34.54
CA ASP A 97 -10.22 -12.55 33.96
C ASP A 97 -9.77 -13.98 34.27
N LYS A 98 -10.09 -14.50 35.47
CA LYS A 98 -9.81 -15.89 35.84
C LYS A 98 -10.55 -16.91 34.97
N GLU A 99 -11.81 -16.64 34.63
CA GLU A 99 -12.57 -17.50 33.70
C GLU A 99 -12.04 -17.42 32.27
N MET A 100 -11.40 -16.30 31.90
CA MET A 100 -10.76 -16.12 30.61
C MET A 100 -9.49 -16.97 30.52
N ASP A 101 -8.63 -16.89 31.54
CA ASP A 101 -7.39 -17.67 31.62
C ASP A 101 -7.67 -19.17 31.59
N GLU A 102 -8.64 -19.64 32.38
CA GLU A 102 -9.05 -21.07 32.40
C GLU A 102 -9.61 -21.55 31.05
N TYR A 103 -10.26 -20.68 30.28
CA TYR A 103 -10.80 -21.02 28.97
C TYR A 103 -9.71 -21.13 27.90
N PHE A 104 -8.72 -20.25 27.93
CA PHE A 104 -7.60 -20.27 26.98
C PHE A 104 -6.60 -21.40 27.26
N GLU A 105 -6.41 -21.80 28.52
CA GLU A 105 -5.61 -22.97 28.89
C GLU A 105 -6.26 -24.30 28.46
N ALA A 106 -7.59 -24.32 28.25
CA ALA A 106 -8.35 -25.51 27.89
C ALA A 106 -8.60 -25.68 26.37
N LEU A 107 -8.12 -24.74 25.55
CA LEU A 107 -8.22 -24.74 24.08
C LEU A 107 -7.06 -25.51 23.45
#